data_AF-A0A378X1A4-F1
#
_entry.id   AF-A0A378X1A4-F1
#
_cell.length_a   1.000
_cell.length_b   1.000
_cell.length_c   1.000
_cell.angle_alpha   90.00
_cell.angle_beta   90.00
_cell.angle_gamma   90.00
#
_symmetry.space_group_name_H-M   'P 1'
#
loop_
_entity.id
_entity.type
_entity.pdbx_description
1 polymer ?
#
loop_
_entity_poly.entity_id
_entity_poly.type
_entity_poly.pdbx_seq_one_letter_code
_entity_poly.pdbx_strand_id
1 'polypeptide(L)'
;MTTPITTLTGPRSGAEWLNLFDPERPEPRAARLTQWSREYLTQPHDDLGRPGAVCPFISQAITKCLLWATFVDGDVDAPALDLLVNDMYDLFVHLTTISDWKRPHALITVVEELSDHTVIDEVHAARKTQFVEQGFMLGQFYPGCTHPGLWNHDFHPLDTPWPMIVARNMMTTDLPFLIARPDWLRAYFKTFAPALPTALRCRLADDLCDRGDAIADITANHALIGSEHAR
;
A
#
# COMPACT_ATOMS: atom_id res chain seq x y z
N MET A 1 11.06 3.73 -27.36
CA MET A 1 11.71 2.86 -26.36
C MET A 1 12.06 3.74 -25.18
N THR A 2 11.31 3.65 -24.10
CA THR A 2 11.60 4.35 -22.84
C THR A 2 12.86 3.75 -22.22
N THR A 3 13.80 4.58 -21.81
CA THR A 3 14.96 4.14 -21.03
C THR A 3 14.45 3.46 -19.75
N PRO A 4 14.93 2.25 -19.42
CA PRO A 4 14.49 1.57 -18.21
C PRO A 4 14.84 2.42 -16.98
N ILE A 5 13.91 2.52 -16.04
CA ILE A 5 14.17 3.18 -14.75
C ILE A 5 15.24 2.38 -14.02
N THR A 6 16.36 3.02 -13.69
CA THR A 6 17.49 2.39 -12.98
C THR A 6 17.62 2.87 -11.53
N THR A 7 17.08 4.05 -11.22
CA THR A 7 17.12 4.68 -9.88
C THR A 7 15.89 5.57 -9.72
N LEU A 8 15.37 5.67 -8.50
CA LEU A 8 14.39 6.68 -8.12
C LEU A 8 14.94 7.51 -6.97
N THR A 9 15.13 8.81 -7.19
CA THR A 9 15.73 9.70 -6.18
C THR A 9 14.69 10.63 -5.61
N GLY A 10 14.54 10.62 -4.28
CA GLY A 10 13.65 11.52 -3.57
C GLY A 10 14.10 12.98 -3.68
N PRO A 11 13.24 13.90 -4.13
CA PRO A 11 13.64 15.29 -4.34
C PRO A 11 13.95 16.07 -3.05
N ARG A 12 13.49 15.62 -1.88
CA ARG A 12 13.69 16.30 -0.59
C ARG A 12 14.82 15.68 0.22
N SER A 13 14.83 14.35 0.32
CA SER A 13 15.79 13.57 1.10
C SER A 13 17.08 13.32 0.33
N GLY A 14 17.03 13.32 -1.01
CA GLY A 14 18.10 12.78 -1.85
C GLY A 14 18.25 11.26 -1.75
N ALA A 15 17.36 10.56 -1.02
CA ALA A 15 17.42 9.12 -0.88
C ALA A 15 17.16 8.41 -2.21
N GLU A 16 17.94 7.37 -2.49
CA GLU A 16 17.78 6.57 -3.70
C GLU A 16 17.04 5.28 -3.36
N TRP A 17 15.94 5.03 -4.05
CA TRP A 17 15.32 3.71 -4.12
C TRP A 17 15.94 2.96 -5.29
N LEU A 18 16.49 1.80 -4.97
CA LEU A 18 17.19 0.91 -5.88
C LEU A 18 16.40 -0.38 -6.07
N ASN A 19 16.49 -0.98 -7.25
CA ASN A 19 15.88 -2.27 -7.50
C ASN A 19 16.55 -3.36 -6.64
N LEU A 20 15.77 -4.01 -5.78
CA LEU A 20 16.28 -5.01 -4.83
C LEU A 20 16.89 -6.25 -5.50
N PHE A 21 16.54 -6.51 -6.76
CA PHE A 21 16.91 -7.73 -7.46
C PHE A 21 17.66 -7.46 -8.77
N ASP A 22 18.23 -6.27 -8.92
CA ASP A 22 19.09 -5.94 -10.06
C ASP A 22 20.53 -6.45 -9.82
N PRO A 23 21.01 -7.45 -10.58
CA PRO A 23 22.36 -7.98 -10.41
C PRO A 23 23.46 -7.01 -10.83
N GLU A 24 23.14 -6.01 -11.67
CA GLU A 24 24.12 -5.03 -12.17
C GLU A 24 24.40 -3.92 -11.16
N ARG A 25 23.50 -3.72 -10.20
CA ARG A 25 23.64 -2.71 -9.14
C ARG A 25 23.23 -3.29 -7.77
N PRO A 26 24.03 -4.22 -7.21
CA PRO A 26 23.72 -4.81 -5.92
C PRO A 26 23.79 -3.74 -4.81
N GLU A 27 22.80 -3.74 -3.93
CA GLU A 27 22.82 -3.00 -2.65
C GLU A 27 23.16 -4.02 -1.54
N PRO A 28 24.36 -3.97 -0.94
CA PRO A 28 24.78 -4.94 0.07
C PRO A 28 23.81 -5.04 1.26
N ARG A 29 23.18 -3.93 1.68
CA ARG A 29 22.21 -3.91 2.77
C ARG A 29 20.92 -4.68 2.43
N ALA A 30 20.62 -4.84 1.14
CA ALA A 30 19.45 -5.58 0.67
C ALA A 30 19.56 -7.11 0.86
N ALA A 31 20.72 -7.66 1.20
CA ALA A 31 20.90 -9.11 1.32
C ALA A 31 19.88 -9.75 2.29
N ARG A 32 19.67 -9.15 3.46
CA ARG A 32 18.71 -9.65 4.46
C ARG A 32 17.27 -9.53 3.98
N LEU A 33 16.90 -8.40 3.39
CA LEU A 33 15.55 -8.15 2.88
C LEU A 33 15.20 -9.08 1.70
N THR A 34 16.14 -9.28 0.78
CA THR A 34 15.98 -10.16 -0.39
C THR A 34 15.92 -11.62 0.02
N GLN A 35 16.76 -12.05 0.98
CA GLN A 35 16.70 -13.40 1.55
C GLN A 35 15.35 -13.64 2.23
N TRP A 36 14.92 -12.77 3.14
CA TRP A 36 13.62 -12.91 3.82
C TRP A 36 12.44 -12.90 2.83
N SER A 37 12.49 -12.06 1.80
CA SER A 37 11.48 -12.04 0.75
C SER A 37 11.38 -13.36 0.00
N ARG A 38 12.51 -14.07 -0.19
CA ARG A 38 12.55 -15.38 -0.85
C ARG A 38 12.19 -16.52 0.09
N GLU A 39 12.68 -16.50 1.32
CA GLU A 39 12.65 -17.65 2.22
C GLU A 39 11.47 -17.64 3.18
N TYR A 40 10.86 -16.48 3.45
CA TYR A 40 9.69 -16.38 4.31
C TYR A 40 8.44 -16.03 3.50
N LEU A 41 8.47 -14.91 2.76
CA LEU A 41 7.26 -14.41 2.10
C LEU A 41 6.72 -15.35 1.00
N THR A 42 7.57 -16.17 0.38
CA THR A 42 7.13 -17.14 -0.65
C THR A 42 6.66 -18.47 -0.07
N GLN A 43 6.88 -18.71 1.23
CA GLN A 43 6.62 -20.00 1.87
C GLN A 43 5.22 -20.01 2.51
N PRO A 44 4.58 -21.19 2.63
CA PRO A 44 3.41 -21.33 3.47
C PRO A 44 3.74 -21.15 4.94
N HIS A 45 2.72 -20.84 5.75
CA HIS A 45 2.83 -20.76 7.20
C HIS A 45 1.59 -21.38 7.82
N ASP A 46 1.78 -22.25 8.82
CA ASP A 46 0.69 -23.03 9.43
C ASP A 46 -0.38 -22.13 10.06
N ASP A 47 0.07 -21.07 10.75
CA ASP A 47 -0.83 -20.10 11.38
C ASP A 47 -1.43 -19.08 10.41
N LEU A 48 -1.11 -19.11 9.10
CA LEU A 48 -1.60 -18.10 8.15
C LEU A 48 -3.14 -18.08 8.05
N GLY A 49 -3.81 -19.20 8.34
CA GLY A 49 -5.27 -19.34 8.20
C GLY A 49 -5.76 -19.63 6.77
N ARG A 50 -4.84 -19.77 5.81
CA ARG A 50 -5.13 -20.22 4.44
C ARG A 50 -3.93 -20.98 3.84
N PRO A 51 -4.14 -21.82 2.81
CA PRO A 51 -3.03 -22.46 2.11
C PRO A 51 -2.19 -21.47 1.28
N GLY A 52 -0.97 -21.89 0.95
CA GLY A 52 -0.04 -21.19 0.07
C GLY A 52 0.81 -20.14 0.77
N ALA A 53 1.54 -19.35 -0.01
CA ALA A 53 2.55 -18.42 0.48
C ALA A 53 2.00 -17.34 1.43
N VAL A 54 2.80 -16.91 2.41
CA VAL A 54 2.53 -15.76 3.30
C VAL A 54 2.12 -14.54 2.48
N CYS A 55 2.92 -14.14 1.48
CA CYS A 55 2.55 -13.12 0.51
C CYS A 55 2.37 -13.74 -0.89
N PRO A 56 1.14 -13.82 -1.42
CA PRO A 56 0.90 -14.52 -2.69
C PRO A 56 1.41 -13.74 -3.92
N PHE A 57 1.80 -12.48 -3.74
CA PHE A 57 2.25 -11.59 -4.83
C PHE A 57 3.78 -11.51 -4.93
N ILE A 58 4.51 -11.93 -3.89
CA ILE A 58 5.94 -11.64 -3.78
C ILE A 58 6.75 -12.39 -4.84
N SER A 59 6.41 -13.64 -5.15
CA SER A 59 7.16 -14.45 -6.12
C SER A 59 7.18 -13.79 -7.49
N GLN A 60 6.05 -13.27 -7.95
CA GLN A 60 5.96 -12.57 -9.22
C GLN A 60 6.72 -11.24 -9.20
N ALA A 61 6.66 -10.49 -8.08
CA ALA A 61 7.38 -9.23 -7.92
C ALA A 61 8.90 -9.44 -7.95
N ILE A 62 9.40 -10.52 -7.34
CA ILE A 62 10.81 -10.91 -7.38
C ILE A 62 11.23 -11.28 -8.80
N THR A 63 10.51 -12.17 -9.48
CA THR A 63 10.85 -12.61 -10.86
C THR A 63 10.88 -11.45 -11.85
N LYS A 64 10.04 -10.44 -11.65
CA LYS A 64 9.94 -9.26 -12.52
C LYS A 64 10.78 -8.07 -12.03
N CYS A 65 11.53 -8.21 -10.93
CA CYS A 65 12.33 -7.14 -10.31
C CYS A 65 11.51 -5.86 -10.05
N LEU A 66 10.34 -6.00 -9.41
CA LEU A 66 9.37 -4.90 -9.20
C LEU A 66 9.42 -4.31 -7.78
N LEU A 67 10.38 -4.74 -6.96
CA LEU A 67 10.55 -4.30 -5.57
C LEU A 67 11.78 -3.40 -5.48
N TRP A 68 11.57 -2.21 -4.95
CA TRP A 68 12.61 -1.18 -4.86
C TRP A 68 12.71 -0.70 -3.44
N ALA A 69 13.93 -0.53 -2.93
CA ALA A 69 14.14 -0.13 -1.55
C ALA A 69 15.20 0.95 -1.39
N THR A 70 15.03 1.73 -0.33
CA THR A 70 16.07 2.56 0.25
C THR A 70 16.33 2.12 1.70
N PHE A 71 17.54 2.36 2.17
CA PHE A 71 18.01 1.96 3.51
C PHE A 71 18.51 3.21 4.23
N VAL A 72 17.91 3.48 5.38
CA VAL A 72 18.17 4.65 6.20
C VAL A 72 18.99 4.21 7.40
N ASP A 73 20.16 4.83 7.54
CA ASP A 73 21.09 4.56 8.64
C ASP A 73 20.65 5.31 9.90
N GLY A 74 20.80 4.67 11.06
CA GLY A 74 20.54 5.26 12.36
C GLY A 74 19.06 5.38 12.74
N ASP A 75 18.84 5.83 13.97
CA ASP A 75 17.52 6.11 14.51
C ASP A 75 16.97 7.42 13.91
N VAL A 76 15.68 7.45 13.62
CA VAL A 76 15.03 8.62 12.99
C VAL A 76 13.78 9.00 13.74
N ASP A 77 13.51 10.31 13.80
CA ASP A 77 12.26 10.82 14.33
C ASP A 77 11.15 10.85 13.25
N ALA A 78 9.92 11.11 13.69
CA ALA A 78 8.77 11.19 12.78
C ALA A 78 8.96 12.24 11.66
N PRO A 79 9.46 13.46 11.90
CA PRO A 79 9.75 14.41 10.83
C PRO A 79 10.73 13.90 9.76
N ALA A 80 11.80 13.22 10.15
CA ALA A 80 12.77 12.66 9.20
C ALA A 80 12.17 11.52 8.36
N LEU A 81 11.44 10.60 9.00
CA LEU A 81 10.74 9.53 8.29
C LEU A 81 9.62 10.08 7.38
N ASP A 82 8.89 11.10 7.84
CA ASP A 82 7.83 11.77 7.08
C ASP A 82 8.34 12.40 5.78
N LEU A 83 9.56 12.94 5.80
CA LEU A 83 10.22 13.49 4.62
C LEU A 83 10.52 12.41 3.57
N LEU A 84 11.00 11.24 4.01
CA LEU A 84 11.22 10.07 3.13
C LEU A 84 9.90 9.54 2.57
N VAL A 85 8.84 9.47 3.39
CA VAL A 85 7.52 9.00 2.96
C VAL A 85 6.87 9.98 1.98
N ASN A 86 7.14 11.28 2.13
CA ASN A 86 6.69 12.30 1.17
C ASN A 86 7.38 12.14 -0.20
N ASP A 87 8.69 11.89 -0.20
CA ASP A 87 9.40 11.55 -1.43
C ASP A 87 8.88 10.25 -2.04
N MET A 88 8.66 9.23 -1.22
CA MET A 88 8.07 7.97 -1.66
C MET A 88 6.70 8.18 -2.31
N TYR A 89 5.86 9.06 -1.76
CA TYR A 89 4.56 9.40 -2.35
C TYR A 89 4.71 10.02 -3.74
N ASP A 90 5.54 11.06 -3.88
CA ASP A 90 5.72 11.76 -5.16
C ASP A 90 6.33 10.85 -6.22
N LEU A 91 7.32 10.03 -5.84
CA LEU A 91 7.91 9.03 -6.71
C LEU A 91 6.86 8.03 -7.17
N PHE A 92 6.03 7.50 -6.26
CA PHE A 92 5.03 6.51 -6.60
C PHE A 92 3.91 7.07 -7.49
N VAL A 93 3.47 8.31 -7.24
CA VAL A 93 2.56 9.05 -8.13
C VAL A 93 3.18 9.19 -9.51
N HIS A 94 4.44 9.62 -9.61
CA HIS A 94 5.14 9.76 -10.88
C HIS A 94 5.19 8.44 -11.65
N LEU A 95 5.46 7.30 -10.99
CA LEU A 95 5.48 5.98 -11.61
C LEU A 95 4.15 5.59 -12.27
N THR A 96 3.01 6.08 -11.77
CA THR A 96 1.70 5.81 -12.42
C THR A 96 1.55 6.50 -13.78
N THR A 97 2.29 7.58 -14.01
CA THR A 97 2.27 8.32 -15.28
C THR A 97 3.15 7.68 -16.36
N ILE A 98 4.05 6.77 -15.95
CA ILE A 98 5.00 6.13 -16.86
C ILE A 98 4.41 4.82 -17.36
N SER A 99 4.26 4.71 -18.68
CA SER A 99 3.93 3.44 -19.34
C SER A 99 5.18 2.55 -19.49
N ASP A 100 5.72 2.09 -18.36
CA ASP A 100 6.78 1.06 -18.31
C ASP A 100 6.25 -0.19 -17.60
N TRP A 101 6.45 -1.36 -18.22
CA TRP A 101 6.06 -2.64 -17.67
C TRP A 101 6.99 -3.14 -16.56
N LYS A 102 8.21 -2.57 -16.47
CA LYS A 102 9.18 -2.81 -15.38
C LYS A 102 9.13 -1.78 -14.26
N ARG A 103 8.19 -0.82 -14.29
CA ARG A 103 8.06 0.17 -13.22
C ARG A 103 7.91 -0.52 -11.85
N PRO A 104 8.44 0.04 -10.75
CA PRO A 104 8.26 -0.52 -9.42
C PRO A 104 6.78 -0.71 -9.09
N HIS A 105 6.47 -1.84 -8.46
CA HIS A 105 5.15 -2.11 -7.88
C HIS A 105 5.11 -1.85 -6.38
N ALA A 106 6.28 -1.81 -5.74
CA ALA A 106 6.43 -1.40 -4.35
C ALA A 106 7.72 -0.60 -4.15
N LEU A 107 7.62 0.45 -3.35
CA LEU A 107 8.74 1.18 -2.77
C LEU A 107 8.81 0.88 -1.28
N ILE A 108 9.99 0.53 -0.79
CA ILE A 108 10.25 0.10 0.58
C ILE A 108 11.26 1.07 1.19
N THR A 109 10.97 1.62 2.35
CA THR A 109 11.93 2.40 3.13
C THR A 109 12.24 1.61 4.40
N VAL A 110 13.44 1.06 4.48
CA VAL A 110 13.94 0.33 5.64
C VAL A 110 14.70 1.29 6.54
N VAL A 111 14.44 1.25 7.85
CA VAL A 111 15.17 2.01 8.85
C VAL A 111 15.91 1.01 9.74
N GLU A 112 17.22 0.87 9.57
CA GLU A 112 17.94 -0.31 10.08
C GLU A 112 18.08 -0.36 11.61
N GLU A 113 18.05 0.81 12.27
CA GLU A 113 18.34 0.97 13.70
C GLU A 113 17.22 1.69 14.47
N LEU A 114 16.00 1.73 13.92
CA LEU A 114 14.88 2.42 14.57
C LEU A 114 14.57 1.78 15.93
N SER A 115 14.71 2.56 17.00
CA SER A 115 14.49 2.06 18.37
C SER A 115 13.04 2.21 18.81
N ASP A 116 12.37 3.27 18.36
CA ASP A 116 10.97 3.56 18.66
C ASP A 116 10.08 3.34 17.42
N HIS A 117 9.37 2.22 17.42
CA HIS A 117 8.49 1.87 16.31
C HIS A 117 7.22 2.73 16.24
N THR A 118 6.86 3.49 17.29
CA THR A 118 5.69 4.39 17.22
C THR A 118 5.88 5.49 16.18
N VAL A 119 7.14 5.83 15.86
CA VAL A 119 7.49 6.73 14.76
C VAL A 119 6.90 6.25 13.42
N ILE A 120 6.93 4.93 13.16
CA ILE A 120 6.32 4.38 11.94
C ILE A 120 4.81 4.52 11.98
N ASP A 121 4.18 4.22 13.12
CA ASP A 121 2.73 4.32 13.27
C ASP A 121 2.23 5.76 13.11
N GLU A 122 2.95 6.73 13.69
CA GLU A 122 2.65 8.16 13.57
C GLU A 122 2.70 8.63 12.11
N VAL A 123 3.81 8.35 11.41
CA VAL A 123 3.98 8.73 10.01
C VAL A 123 2.97 8.00 9.12
N HIS A 124 2.74 6.71 9.38
CA HIS A 124 1.75 5.92 8.66
C HIS A 124 0.34 6.51 8.82
N ALA A 125 -0.08 6.81 10.05
CA ALA A 125 -1.39 7.41 10.32
C ALA A 125 -1.55 8.77 9.64
N ALA A 126 -0.50 9.59 9.66
CA ALA A 126 -0.49 10.91 9.02
C ALA A 126 -0.58 10.82 7.48
N ARG A 127 0.04 9.80 6.87
CA ARG A 127 0.20 9.71 5.40
C ARG A 127 -0.77 8.76 4.71
N LYS A 128 -1.29 7.73 5.39
CA LYS A 128 -2.07 6.66 4.75
C LYS A 128 -3.25 7.19 3.93
N THR A 129 -3.97 8.18 4.42
CA THR A 129 -5.11 8.77 3.70
C THR A 129 -4.69 9.30 2.33
N GLN A 130 -3.57 10.04 2.27
CA GLN A 130 -3.03 10.62 1.03
C GLN A 130 -2.67 9.53 0.01
N PHE A 131 -2.06 8.43 0.45
CA PHE A 131 -1.77 7.27 -0.42
C PHE A 131 -3.04 6.58 -0.91
N VAL A 132 -3.99 6.35 -0.01
CA VAL A 132 -5.27 5.67 -0.33
C VAL A 132 -6.07 6.46 -1.37
N GLU A 133 -6.13 7.78 -1.27
CA GLU A 133 -6.83 8.65 -2.22
C GLU A 133 -6.29 8.56 -3.66
N GLN A 134 -5.01 8.20 -3.82
CA GLN A 134 -4.38 7.95 -5.12
C GLN A 134 -4.51 6.50 -5.60
N GLY A 135 -5.20 5.63 -4.85
CA GLY A 135 -5.30 4.22 -5.17
C GLY A 135 -4.06 3.42 -4.78
N PHE A 136 -3.30 3.87 -3.78
CA PHE A 136 -2.16 3.17 -3.22
C PHE A 136 -2.46 2.62 -1.83
N MET A 137 -1.62 1.70 -1.37
CA MET A 137 -1.59 1.26 0.01
C MET A 137 -0.25 1.64 0.62
N LEU A 138 -0.32 2.14 1.86
CA LEU A 138 0.83 2.35 2.73
C LEU A 138 0.75 1.34 3.87
N GLY A 139 1.80 0.55 4.08
CA GLY A 139 1.87 -0.46 5.14
C GLY A 139 3.00 -0.15 6.12
N GLN A 140 2.73 -0.33 7.42
CA GLN A 140 3.72 -0.33 8.48
C GLN A 140 4.21 -1.75 8.76
N PHE A 141 5.51 -1.92 9.01
CA PHE A 141 6.11 -3.20 9.34
C PHE A 141 7.23 -2.97 10.33
N TYR A 142 7.28 -3.75 11.41
CA TYR A 142 8.35 -3.65 12.40
C TYR A 142 8.30 -4.86 13.35
N PRO A 143 9.39 -5.17 14.06
CA PRO A 143 9.41 -6.22 15.06
C PRO A 143 8.35 -5.98 16.14
N GLY A 144 7.49 -6.98 16.37
CA GLY A 144 6.40 -6.93 17.35
C GLY A 144 5.14 -6.21 16.90
N CYS A 145 4.97 -5.89 15.61
CA CYS A 145 3.74 -5.30 15.10
C CYS A 145 2.55 -6.24 15.31
N THR A 146 1.53 -5.78 16.06
CA THR A 146 0.39 -6.61 16.48
C THR A 146 -0.81 -6.53 15.54
N HIS A 147 -0.64 -6.00 14.33
CA HIS A 147 -1.75 -5.90 13.38
C HIS A 147 -2.17 -7.30 12.89
N PRO A 148 -3.46 -7.66 13.01
CA PRO A 148 -3.92 -9.01 12.72
C PRO A 148 -3.91 -9.30 11.22
N GLY A 149 -3.74 -10.57 10.88
CA GLY A 149 -3.82 -11.09 9.53
C GLY A 149 -5.26 -11.18 9.01
N LEU A 150 -5.40 -11.21 7.68
CA LEU A 150 -6.70 -11.27 7.02
C LEU A 150 -7.45 -12.59 7.27
N TRP A 151 -6.71 -13.70 7.43
CA TRP A 151 -7.26 -15.06 7.49
C TRP A 151 -7.14 -15.70 8.88
N ASN A 152 -6.25 -15.17 9.71
CA ASN A 152 -6.11 -15.55 11.11
C ASN A 152 -5.77 -14.30 11.91
N HIS A 153 -6.58 -14.01 12.92
CA HIS A 153 -6.41 -12.87 13.80
C HIS A 153 -5.11 -12.95 14.60
N ASP A 154 -4.71 -14.15 15.00
CA ASP A 154 -3.54 -14.37 15.86
C ASP A 154 -2.22 -14.46 15.07
N PHE A 155 -2.31 -14.43 13.74
CA PHE A 155 -1.15 -14.31 12.87
C PHE A 155 -0.89 -12.84 12.56
N HIS A 156 0.34 -12.37 12.80
CA HIS A 156 0.72 -10.97 12.65
C HIS A 156 1.64 -10.78 11.43
N PRO A 157 1.10 -10.60 10.21
CA PRO A 157 1.90 -10.57 8.99
C PRO A 157 2.80 -9.33 8.86
N LEU A 158 2.57 -8.32 9.69
CA LEU A 158 3.34 -7.08 9.71
C LEU A 158 4.48 -7.10 10.74
N ASP A 159 4.59 -8.19 11.52
CA ASP A 159 5.75 -8.47 12.37
C ASP A 159 6.92 -8.91 11.50
N THR A 160 7.91 -8.04 11.36
CA THR A 160 9.05 -8.23 10.46
C THR A 160 10.37 -8.05 11.18
N PRO A 161 11.48 -8.63 10.69
CA PRO A 161 12.73 -8.60 11.45
C PRO A 161 13.42 -7.22 11.47
N TRP A 162 12.94 -6.25 10.68
CA TRP A 162 13.39 -4.87 10.66
C TRP A 162 12.21 -3.92 10.44
N PRO A 163 12.31 -2.67 10.92
CA PRO A 163 11.34 -1.62 10.68
C PRO A 163 11.36 -1.16 9.22
N MET A 164 10.18 -1.06 8.62
CA MET A 164 10.01 -0.48 7.29
C MET A 164 8.60 0.08 7.06
N ILE A 165 8.53 1.04 6.15
CA ILE A 165 7.25 1.49 5.58
C ILE A 165 7.24 1.20 4.08
N VAL A 166 6.11 0.70 3.59
CA VAL A 166 6.01 0.19 2.21
C VAL A 166 4.83 0.84 1.51
N ALA A 167 5.11 1.48 0.38
CA ALA A 167 4.10 1.93 -0.57
C ALA A 167 3.96 0.92 -1.70
N ARG A 168 2.72 0.62 -2.10
CA ARG A 168 2.42 -0.17 -3.30
C ARG A 168 1.09 0.23 -3.93
N ASN A 169 0.82 -0.27 -5.12
CA ASN A 169 -0.52 -0.17 -5.71
C ASN A 169 -1.54 -0.88 -4.81
N MET A 170 -2.72 -0.29 -4.67
CA MET A 170 -3.85 -0.95 -4.03
C MET A 170 -4.26 -2.18 -4.86
N MET A 171 -4.79 -3.18 -4.17
CA MET A 171 -5.30 -4.42 -4.75
C MET A 171 -6.75 -4.64 -4.32
N THR A 172 -7.48 -5.44 -5.09
CA THR A 172 -8.88 -5.78 -4.80
C THR A 172 -9.07 -6.48 -3.45
N THR A 173 -8.02 -7.15 -2.95
CA THR A 173 -8.04 -7.80 -1.64
C THR A 173 -7.85 -6.83 -0.47
N ASP A 174 -7.65 -5.53 -0.71
CA ASP A 174 -7.38 -4.54 0.33
C ASP A 174 -8.64 -3.94 0.98
N LEU A 175 -9.83 -4.25 0.45
CA LEU A 175 -11.11 -3.74 0.97
C LEU A 175 -11.25 -3.83 2.51
N PRO A 176 -10.88 -4.95 3.17
CA PRO A 176 -11.01 -5.06 4.63
C PRO A 176 -10.24 -3.99 5.41
N PHE A 177 -9.15 -3.45 4.86
CA PHE A 177 -8.34 -2.40 5.50
C PHE A 177 -8.89 -0.98 5.26
N LEU A 178 -9.92 -0.85 4.42
CA LEU A 178 -10.44 0.44 3.91
C LEU A 178 -11.90 0.67 4.29
N ILE A 179 -12.66 -0.40 4.58
CA ILE A 179 -14.11 -0.37 4.79
C ILE A 179 -14.57 0.48 5.99
N ALA A 180 -13.71 0.66 7.00
CA ALA A 180 -14.03 1.40 8.21
C ALA A 180 -14.07 2.94 8.01
N ARG A 181 -13.67 3.45 6.84
CA ARG A 181 -13.56 4.89 6.56
C ARG A 181 -14.23 5.27 5.24
N PRO A 182 -15.25 6.16 5.23
CA PRO A 182 -15.98 6.49 4.00
C PRO A 182 -15.12 7.09 2.88
N ASP A 183 -14.12 7.91 3.23
CA ASP A 183 -13.16 8.48 2.30
C ASP A 183 -12.28 7.39 1.65
N TRP A 184 -11.81 6.43 2.44
CA TRP A 184 -11.02 5.31 1.94
C TRP A 184 -11.85 4.35 1.05
N LEU A 185 -13.10 4.11 1.43
CA LEU A 185 -14.02 3.30 0.63
C LEU A 185 -14.33 3.97 -0.73
N ARG A 186 -14.52 5.30 -0.75
CA ARG A 186 -14.67 6.05 -2.01
C ARG A 186 -13.44 5.93 -2.89
N ALA A 187 -12.23 6.03 -2.33
CA ALA A 187 -11.00 5.85 -3.08
C ALA A 187 -10.87 4.43 -3.65
N TYR A 188 -11.20 3.40 -2.86
CA TYR A 188 -11.26 2.01 -3.32
C TYR A 188 -12.25 1.84 -4.49
N PHE A 189 -13.44 2.42 -4.42
CA PHE A 189 -14.40 2.40 -5.53
C PHE A 189 -13.90 3.17 -6.74
N LYS A 190 -13.27 4.34 -6.57
CA LYS A 190 -12.66 5.06 -7.70
C LYS A 190 -11.65 4.18 -8.44
N THR A 191 -10.87 3.36 -7.72
CA THR A 191 -9.85 2.49 -8.32
C THR A 191 -10.41 1.23 -8.96
N PHE A 192 -11.36 0.54 -8.32
CA PHE A 192 -11.83 -0.78 -8.78
C PHE A 192 -13.28 -0.82 -9.27
N ALA A 193 -14.08 0.21 -8.96
CA ALA A 193 -15.47 0.31 -9.37
C ALA A 193 -15.80 0.95 -10.73
N PRO A 194 -14.89 1.57 -11.52
CA PRO A 194 -15.29 2.14 -12.80
C PRO A 194 -15.83 1.08 -13.81
N ALA A 195 -15.65 -0.21 -13.52
CA ALA A 195 -16.11 -1.34 -14.32
C ALA A 195 -16.85 -2.43 -13.52
N LEU A 196 -17.47 -2.12 -12.35
CA LEU A 196 -18.07 -3.17 -11.50
C LEU A 196 -19.04 -4.08 -12.29
N PRO A 197 -18.90 -5.41 -12.15
CA PRO A 197 -19.86 -6.37 -12.70
C PRO A 197 -21.29 -6.04 -12.27
N THR A 198 -22.25 -6.17 -13.20
CA THR A 198 -23.65 -5.77 -13.00
C THR A 198 -24.26 -6.30 -11.70
N ALA A 199 -24.00 -7.55 -11.34
CA ALA A 199 -24.54 -8.16 -10.12
C ALA A 199 -24.07 -7.45 -8.82
N LEU A 200 -22.84 -6.93 -8.80
CA LEU A 200 -22.31 -6.22 -7.64
C LEU A 200 -22.87 -4.80 -7.56
N ARG A 201 -23.09 -4.16 -8.71
CA ARG A 201 -23.81 -2.88 -8.79
C ARG A 201 -25.25 -3.04 -8.31
N CYS A 202 -25.92 -4.14 -8.67
CA CYS A 202 -27.28 -4.43 -8.22
C CYS A 202 -27.37 -4.62 -6.71
N ARG A 203 -26.49 -5.42 -6.09
CA ARG A 203 -26.53 -5.60 -4.62
C ARG A 203 -26.20 -4.32 -3.85
N LEU A 204 -25.22 -3.54 -4.31
CA LEU A 204 -24.93 -2.24 -3.70
C LEU A 204 -26.12 -1.29 -3.86
N ALA A 205 -26.83 -1.32 -5.00
CA ALA A 205 -28.06 -0.55 -5.19
C ALA A 205 -29.20 -1.06 -4.30
N ASP A 206 -29.35 -2.37 -4.10
CA ASP A 206 -30.38 -2.95 -3.23
C ASP A 206 -30.17 -2.59 -1.75
N ASP A 207 -28.91 -2.55 -1.31
CA ASP A 207 -28.54 -2.19 0.06
C ASP A 207 -28.58 -0.67 0.31
N LEU A 208 -28.36 0.16 -0.73
CA LEU A 208 -28.42 1.63 -0.65
C LEU A 208 -29.82 2.21 -0.97
N CYS A 209 -30.68 1.45 -1.66
CA CYS A 209 -32.02 1.91 -2.05
C CYS A 209 -32.94 1.92 -0.83
N ASP A 210 -33.23 3.13 -0.35
CA ASP A 210 -34.30 3.34 0.62
C ASP A 210 -35.65 3.00 -0.03
N ARG A 211 -36.39 2.07 0.56
CA ARG A 211 -37.69 1.57 0.06
C ARG A 211 -38.87 2.34 0.65
N GLY A 212 -38.62 3.54 1.18
CA GLY A 212 -39.63 4.52 1.58
C GLY A 212 -40.45 5.07 0.41
N ASP A 213 -41.34 6.03 0.69
CA ASP A 213 -42.14 6.66 -0.35
C ASP A 213 -41.27 7.66 -1.12
N ALA A 214 -40.70 7.19 -2.23
CA ALA A 214 -39.71 7.90 -3.03
C ALA A 214 -40.15 9.31 -3.48
N ILE A 215 -41.45 9.63 -3.44
CA ILE A 215 -41.99 10.96 -3.74
C ILE A 215 -42.05 11.85 -2.49
N ALA A 216 -42.35 11.29 -1.32
CA ALA A 216 -42.35 12.02 -0.05
C ALA A 216 -40.92 12.33 0.43
N ASP A 217 -39.96 11.46 0.10
CA ASP A 217 -38.59 11.52 0.62
C ASP A 217 -37.60 12.21 -0.32
N ILE A 218 -38.05 12.82 -1.42
CA ILE A 218 -37.21 13.49 -2.44
C ILE A 218 -36.24 14.50 -1.81
N THR A 219 -36.69 15.28 -0.83
CA THR A 219 -35.85 16.29 -0.15
C THR A 219 -34.80 15.67 0.76
N ALA A 220 -35.11 14.55 1.43
CA ALA A 220 -34.14 13.81 2.24
C ALA A 220 -33.12 13.08 1.35
N ASN A 221 -33.56 12.53 0.21
CA ASN A 221 -32.72 11.89 -0.79
C ASN A 221 -31.77 12.88 -1.48
N HIS A 222 -32.17 14.15 -1.63
CA HIS A 222 -31.28 15.21 -2.13
C HIS A 222 -30.09 15.48 -1.19
N ALA A 223 -30.16 15.15 0.10
CA ALA A 223 -29.02 15.27 1.02
C ALA A 223 -27.89 14.27 0.72
N LEU A 224 -28.19 13.16 0.01
CA LEU A 224 -27.21 12.12 -0.37
C LEU A 224 -26.24 12.58 -1.47
N ILE A 225 -26.64 13.57 -2.28
CA ILE A 225 -25.84 14.15 -3.36
C ILE A 225 -25.18 15.48 -2.98
N GLY A 226 -25.46 16.02 -1.79
CA GLY A 226 -24.88 17.28 -1.31
C GLY A 226 -25.27 18.50 -2.14
N SER A 227 -24.45 19.57 -2.13
CA SER A 227 -24.70 20.83 -2.85
C SER A 227 -24.18 20.81 -4.30
N GLU A 228 -24.19 19.65 -4.94
CA GLU A 228 -23.73 19.49 -6.32
C GLU A 228 -24.82 20.02 -7.27
N HIS A 229 -24.54 21.10 -7.99
CA HIS A 229 -25.44 21.64 -9.02
C HIS A 229 -24.96 21.16 -10.39
N ALA A 230 -25.90 20.70 -11.22
CA ALA A 230 -25.62 20.30 -12.59
C ALA A 230 -24.91 21.44 -13.34
N ARG A 231 -23.75 21.14 -13.94
CA ARG A 231 -23.08 22.02 -14.92
C ARG A 231 -23.52 21.67 -16.32
#